data_AF-A0A954HCM2-F1
#
_entry.id   AF-A0A954HCM2-F1
#
_cell.length_a   1.000
_cell.length_b   1.000
_cell.length_c   1.000
_cell.angle_alpha   90.00
_cell.angle_beta   90.00
_cell.angle_gamma   90.00
#
_symmetry.space_group_name_H-M   'P 1'
#
loop_
_entity.id
_entity.type
_entity.pdbx_description
1 polymer ?
#
loop_
_entity_poly.entity_id
_entity_poly.type
_entity_poly.pdbx_seq_one_letter_code
_entity_poly.pdbx_strand_id
1 'polypeptide(L)'
;MSDTVWSTRRLLRQSGLILFLLLICPLLAWACKYSVRDVGFVALDSHSYQLQLIVSSETSETLKEKLHSEYAPLLRDTNIELEVLRENSEILSTSQTEQKPDSGKTAAWLIDTFPASSEESESSFPRRLFLEQVPVEDKATLSAFLWELSDSELREKLIAGTLKAHSVLLIIEGTNTEHNELARKLASQASDQVKSELPDLPKPVEFPPEVITLSVNDRETERILLWSWNIDPEDKDQTYLVPLFGRGRILGEPLAVPGISLTELSTILSYVGQDCECEL
;
A
#
# COMPACT_ATOMS: atom_id res chain seq x y z
N MET A 1 -6.27 -76.35 13.37
CA MET A 1 -4.99 -75.61 13.29
C MET A 1 -4.91 -74.67 12.08
N SER A 2 -6.04 -74.23 11.49
CA SER A 2 -6.07 -73.34 10.31
C SER A 2 -6.43 -71.88 10.62
N ASP A 3 -7.07 -71.60 11.76
CA ASP A 3 -7.75 -70.31 11.95
C ASP A 3 -6.87 -69.23 12.59
N THR A 4 -5.79 -69.64 13.29
CA THR A 4 -4.82 -68.72 13.92
C THR A 4 -3.82 -68.10 12.95
N VAL A 5 -3.60 -68.72 11.77
CA VAL A 5 -2.68 -68.21 10.75
C VAL A 5 -3.31 -67.07 9.93
N TRP A 6 -4.65 -67.04 9.83
CA TRP A 6 -5.36 -66.01 9.10
C TRP A 6 -5.43 -64.67 9.86
N SER A 7 -5.53 -64.70 11.20
CA SER A 7 -5.59 -63.48 12.01
C SER A 7 -4.25 -62.74 12.08
N THR A 8 -3.14 -63.49 12.18
CA THR A 8 -1.78 -62.94 12.26
C THR A 8 -1.33 -62.26 10.97
N ARG A 9 -1.69 -62.79 9.80
CA ARG A 9 -1.43 -62.14 8.50
C ARG A 9 -2.26 -60.87 8.30
N ARG A 10 -3.47 -60.80 8.86
CA ARG A 10 -4.34 -59.62 8.81
C ARG A 10 -3.80 -58.50 9.72
N LEU A 11 -3.35 -58.87 10.92
CA LEU A 11 -2.67 -57.97 11.86
C LEU A 11 -1.38 -57.40 11.27
N LEU A 12 -0.48 -58.23 10.71
CA LEU A 12 0.75 -57.73 10.07
C LEU A 12 0.48 -56.78 8.89
N ARG A 13 -0.57 -57.06 8.09
CA ARG A 13 -0.98 -56.17 6.99
C ARG A 13 -1.51 -54.83 7.50
N GLN A 14 -2.29 -54.83 8.59
CA GLN A 14 -2.81 -53.62 9.20
C GLN A 14 -1.70 -52.80 9.86
N SER A 15 -0.75 -53.44 10.55
CA SER A 15 0.42 -52.77 11.13
C SER A 15 1.33 -52.16 10.07
N GLY A 16 1.56 -52.86 8.96
CA GLY A 16 2.34 -52.34 7.83
C GLY A 16 1.67 -51.16 7.14
N LEU A 17 0.34 -51.19 6.97
CA LEU A 17 -0.42 -50.07 6.41
C LEU A 17 -0.37 -48.83 7.32
N ILE A 18 -0.50 -49.02 8.63
CA ILE A 18 -0.42 -47.94 9.63
C ILE A 18 0.99 -47.33 9.64
N LEU A 19 2.04 -48.16 9.62
CA LEU A 19 3.43 -47.69 9.59
C LEU A 19 3.74 -46.94 8.29
N PHE A 20 3.22 -47.41 7.15
CA PHE A 20 3.36 -46.75 5.86
C PHE A 20 2.61 -45.40 5.82
N LEU A 21 1.40 -45.33 6.39
CA LEU A 21 0.66 -44.07 6.56
C LEU A 21 1.39 -43.08 7.48
N LEU A 22 1.99 -43.55 8.58
CA LEU A 22 2.80 -42.73 9.47
C LEU A 22 4.09 -42.21 8.82
N LEU A 23 4.71 -42.99 7.92
CA LEU A 23 5.91 -42.59 7.17
C LEU A 23 5.61 -41.62 6.00
N ILE A 24 4.39 -41.64 5.45
CA ILE A 24 3.97 -40.73 4.36
C ILE A 24 3.41 -39.41 4.92
N CYS A 25 2.82 -39.41 6.12
CA CYS A 25 2.27 -38.21 6.75
C CYS A 25 3.25 -37.01 6.85
N PRO A 26 4.55 -37.17 7.18
CA PRO A 26 5.46 -36.03 7.23
C PRO A 26 5.79 -35.44 5.85
N LEU A 27 5.53 -36.14 4.74
CA LEU A 27 5.68 -35.58 3.39
C LEU A 27 4.51 -34.65 3.01
N LEU A 28 3.34 -34.83 3.61
CA LEU A 28 2.19 -33.93 3.46
C LEU A 28 2.32 -32.68 4.35
N ALA A 29 3.14 -32.71 5.39
CA ALA A 29 3.42 -31.56 6.27
C ALA A 29 4.26 -30.46 5.58
N TRP A 30 4.79 -30.71 4.38
CA TRP A 30 5.46 -29.72 3.55
C TRP A 30 4.49 -28.73 2.87
N ALA A 31 3.19 -28.87 3.08
CA ALA A 31 2.18 -27.91 2.60
C ALA A 31 2.02 -26.66 3.50
N CYS A 32 2.51 -26.67 4.74
CA CYS A 32 2.43 -25.50 5.63
C CYS A 32 3.51 -24.43 5.37
N LYS A 33 4.54 -24.74 4.57
CA LYS A 33 5.60 -23.76 4.27
C LYS A 33 5.07 -22.54 3.49
N TYR A 34 3.91 -22.69 2.85
CA TYR A 34 3.24 -21.68 2.04
C TYR A 34 1.77 -21.50 2.44
N SER A 35 1.41 -21.68 3.72
CA SER A 35 0.04 -21.38 4.14
C SER A 35 -0.26 -19.93 3.79
N VAL A 36 -1.27 -19.78 2.93
CA VAL A 36 -1.68 -18.59 2.22
C VAL A 36 -1.68 -17.38 3.16
N ARG A 37 -1.09 -16.30 2.66
CA ARG A 37 -0.95 -14.96 3.24
C ARG A 37 -2.31 -14.26 3.39
N ASP A 38 -3.31 -14.93 3.98
CA ASP A 38 -4.74 -14.60 3.89
C ASP A 38 -5.48 -14.41 5.21
N VAL A 39 -4.79 -14.42 6.36
CA VAL A 39 -5.42 -14.01 7.62
C VAL A 39 -4.49 -13.01 8.28
N GLY A 40 -4.64 -11.77 7.87
CA GLY A 40 -4.02 -10.63 8.50
C GLY A 40 -4.93 -9.47 8.19
N PHE A 41 -6.00 -9.40 8.99
CA PHE A 41 -7.06 -8.38 9.00
C PHE A 41 -7.11 -7.55 7.72
N VAL A 42 -8.15 -7.80 6.91
CA VAL A 42 -8.71 -6.72 6.11
C VAL A 42 -8.87 -5.56 7.09
N ALA A 43 -8.03 -4.54 6.95
CA ALA A 43 -8.29 -3.29 7.62
C ALA A 43 -9.63 -2.87 7.03
N LEU A 44 -10.68 -3.12 7.82
CA LEU A 44 -12.01 -2.56 7.68
C LEU A 44 -11.97 -1.20 8.36
N ASP A 45 -10.88 -0.45 8.23
CA ASP A 45 -10.93 0.97 8.49
C ASP A 45 -11.95 1.51 7.49
N SER A 46 -13.11 1.90 8.02
CA SER A 46 -14.22 2.49 7.28
C SER A 46 -13.89 3.88 6.73
N HIS A 47 -12.61 4.23 6.64
CA HIS A 47 -12.12 5.53 6.28
C HIS A 47 -11.68 5.47 4.82
N SER A 48 -12.32 6.30 4.01
CA SER A 48 -12.07 6.44 2.59
C SER A 48 -11.49 7.83 2.32
N TYR A 49 -10.60 7.90 1.34
CA TYR A 49 -10.27 9.17 0.73
C TYR A 49 -11.49 9.67 -0.03
N GLN A 50 -11.73 10.98 0.00
CA GLN A 50 -12.83 11.56 -0.77
C GLN A 50 -12.28 12.28 -1.99
N LEU A 51 -12.68 11.84 -3.19
CA LEU A 51 -12.47 12.59 -4.42
C LEU A 51 -13.65 13.54 -4.61
N GLN A 52 -13.39 14.84 -4.43
CA GLN A 52 -14.37 15.89 -4.69
C GLN A 52 -14.15 16.49 -6.09
N LEU A 53 -15.15 16.36 -6.95
CA LEU A 53 -15.22 17.02 -8.25
C LEU A 53 -16.08 18.28 -8.13
N ILE A 54 -15.45 19.45 -8.17
CA ILE A 54 -16.14 20.74 -8.06
C ILE A 54 -16.51 21.25 -9.45
N VAL A 55 -17.79 21.28 -9.75
CA VAL A 55 -18.37 21.82 -10.99
C VAL A 55 -18.88 23.25 -10.82
N SER A 56 -19.05 23.96 -11.92
CA SER A 56 -19.63 25.31 -11.93
C SER A 56 -21.04 25.32 -11.31
N SER A 57 -21.41 26.45 -10.72
CA SER A 57 -22.75 26.69 -10.18
C SER A 57 -23.87 26.60 -11.24
N GLU A 58 -23.53 26.84 -12.52
CA GLU A 58 -24.46 26.74 -13.65
C GLU A 58 -24.67 25.30 -14.15
N THR A 59 -23.89 24.33 -13.65
CA THR A 59 -23.99 22.93 -14.04
C THR A 59 -25.33 22.32 -13.60
N SER A 60 -26.06 21.71 -14.56
CA SER A 60 -27.37 21.10 -14.32
C SER A 60 -27.28 19.94 -13.32
N GLU A 61 -28.33 19.76 -12.51
CA GLU A 61 -28.42 18.60 -11.60
C GLU A 61 -28.30 17.27 -12.34
N THR A 62 -28.88 17.19 -13.54
CA THR A 62 -28.82 16.00 -14.39
C THR A 62 -27.39 15.63 -14.77
N LEU A 63 -26.53 16.62 -15.04
CA LEU A 63 -25.13 16.37 -15.36
C LEU A 63 -24.36 15.97 -14.10
N LYS A 64 -24.59 16.63 -12.97
CA LYS A 64 -23.99 16.27 -11.66
C LYS A 64 -24.31 14.81 -11.28
N GLU A 65 -25.58 14.41 -11.33
CA GLU A 65 -26.02 13.04 -11.03
C GLU A 65 -25.44 12.03 -12.03
N LYS A 66 -25.34 12.43 -13.31
CA LYS A 66 -24.71 11.60 -14.34
C LYS A 66 -23.23 11.35 -14.03
N LEU A 67 -22.46 12.39 -13.70
CA LEU A 67 -21.05 12.24 -13.33
C LEU A 67 -20.88 11.26 -12.17
N HIS A 68 -21.67 11.44 -11.11
CA HIS A 68 -21.60 10.55 -9.96
C HIS A 68 -21.97 9.10 -10.33
N SER A 69 -23.12 8.88 -10.99
CA SER A 69 -23.59 7.54 -11.34
C SER A 69 -22.71 6.81 -12.36
N GLU A 70 -22.04 7.54 -13.25
CA GLU A 70 -21.15 6.98 -14.27
C GLU A 70 -19.76 6.64 -13.73
N TYR A 71 -19.21 7.49 -12.84
CA TYR A 71 -17.81 7.37 -12.40
C TYR A 71 -17.62 6.76 -11.01
N ALA A 72 -18.57 6.90 -10.09
CA ALA A 72 -18.46 6.24 -8.78
C ALA A 72 -18.27 4.72 -8.87
N PRO A 73 -18.91 3.99 -9.83
CA PRO A 73 -18.64 2.57 -10.01
C PRO A 73 -17.20 2.22 -10.40
N LEU A 74 -16.47 3.13 -11.04
CA LEU A 74 -15.06 2.88 -11.43
C LEU A 74 -14.13 2.87 -10.22
N LEU A 75 -14.52 3.53 -9.12
CA LEU A 75 -13.75 3.61 -7.88
C LEU A 75 -14.15 2.54 -6.86
N ARG A 76 -15.08 1.64 -7.21
CA ARG A 76 -15.65 0.65 -6.27
C ARG A 76 -14.60 -0.24 -5.61
N ASP A 77 -13.57 -0.61 -6.36
CA ASP A 77 -12.50 -1.51 -5.88
C ASP A 77 -11.31 -0.72 -5.29
N THR A 78 -11.50 0.57 -5.02
CA THR A 78 -10.54 1.47 -4.38
C THR A 78 -11.04 1.90 -3.00
N ASN A 79 -10.19 2.55 -2.22
CA ASN A 79 -10.57 3.24 -0.98
C ASN A 79 -10.94 4.72 -1.21
N ILE A 80 -11.41 5.07 -2.42
CA ILE A 80 -11.77 6.44 -2.82
C ILE A 80 -13.28 6.54 -3.04
N GLU A 81 -13.93 7.49 -2.36
CA GLU A 81 -15.34 7.84 -2.57
C GLU A 81 -15.47 9.10 -3.42
N LEU A 82 -16.31 9.04 -4.46
CA LEU A 82 -16.56 10.19 -5.33
C LEU A 82 -17.71 11.05 -4.79
N GLU A 83 -17.47 12.35 -4.64
CA GLU A 83 -18.50 13.35 -4.42
C GLU A 83 -18.43 14.44 -5.50
N VAL A 84 -19.59 14.82 -6.05
CA VAL A 84 -19.67 15.91 -7.05
C VAL A 84 -20.34 17.12 -6.39
N LEU A 85 -19.61 18.22 -6.30
CA LEU A 85 -20.01 19.43 -5.59
C LEU A 85 -20.12 20.61 -6.53
N ARG A 86 -20.93 21.60 -6.17
CA ARG A 86 -20.92 22.90 -6.86
C ARG A 86 -19.93 23.83 -6.21
N GLU A 87 -19.35 24.74 -6.99
CA GLU A 87 -18.43 25.79 -6.51
C GLU A 87 -19.04 26.71 -5.43
N ASN A 88 -20.37 26.76 -5.29
CA ASN A 88 -21.08 27.53 -4.27
C ASN A 88 -21.56 26.71 -3.07
N SER A 89 -21.09 25.46 -2.94
CA SER A 89 -21.48 24.57 -1.84
C SER A 89 -20.89 25.03 -0.51
N GLU A 90 -21.72 25.04 0.55
CA GLU A 90 -21.32 25.51 1.90
C GLU A 90 -20.28 24.63 2.59
N ILE A 91 -20.08 23.39 2.10
CA ILE A 91 -19.11 22.44 2.65
C ILE A 91 -17.69 22.61 2.10
N LEU A 92 -17.50 23.47 1.08
CA LEU A 92 -16.19 23.71 0.51
C LEU A 92 -15.31 24.52 1.47
N SER A 93 -14.02 24.17 1.52
CA SER A 93 -13.03 24.98 2.23
C SER A 93 -12.69 26.26 1.48
N THR A 94 -12.01 27.20 2.16
CA THR A 94 -11.53 28.45 1.56
C THR A 94 -10.63 28.20 0.35
N SER A 95 -9.67 27.27 0.43
CA SER A 95 -8.76 26.95 -0.68
C SER A 95 -9.50 26.38 -1.90
N GLN A 96 -10.51 25.54 -1.67
CA GLN A 96 -11.35 25.00 -2.75
C GLN A 96 -12.24 26.08 -3.40
N THR A 97 -12.68 27.07 -2.62
CA THR A 97 -13.50 28.18 -3.11
C THR A 97 -12.68 29.18 -3.92
N GLU A 98 -11.41 29.37 -3.56
CA GLU A 98 -10.46 30.20 -4.32
C GLU A 98 -10.12 29.57 -5.68
N GLN A 99 -10.05 28.24 -5.75
CA GLN A 99 -9.72 27.49 -6.95
C GLN A 99 -10.97 27.10 -7.75
N LYS A 100 -11.58 28.10 -8.39
CA LYS A 100 -12.79 27.90 -9.20
C LYS A 100 -12.52 27.05 -10.44
N PRO A 101 -13.46 26.16 -10.83
CA PRO A 101 -13.35 25.43 -12.08
C PRO A 101 -13.47 26.38 -13.29
N ASP A 102 -12.65 26.16 -14.30
CA ASP A 102 -12.80 26.79 -15.61
C ASP A 102 -14.14 26.36 -16.24
N SER A 103 -14.65 27.18 -17.17
CA SER A 103 -15.86 26.83 -17.93
C SER A 103 -15.71 25.47 -18.62
N GLY A 104 -16.66 24.57 -18.36
CA GLY A 104 -16.66 23.20 -18.91
C GLY A 104 -15.71 22.20 -18.23
N LYS A 105 -15.01 22.61 -17.16
CA LYS A 105 -14.14 21.73 -16.37
C LYS A 105 -14.66 21.53 -14.95
N THR A 106 -14.10 20.53 -14.28
CA THR A 106 -14.24 20.29 -12.84
C THR A 106 -12.88 20.46 -12.17
N ALA A 107 -12.84 21.09 -11.00
CA ALA A 107 -11.65 21.11 -10.17
C ALA A 107 -11.64 19.86 -9.27
N ALA A 108 -10.65 18.99 -9.44
CA ALA A 108 -10.55 17.74 -8.71
C ALA A 108 -9.68 17.88 -7.46
N TRP A 109 -10.23 17.46 -6.32
CA TRP A 109 -9.59 17.51 -5.02
C TRP A 109 -9.65 16.14 -4.35
N LEU A 110 -8.52 15.68 -3.81
CA LEU A 110 -8.49 14.50 -2.94
C LEU A 110 -8.43 14.96 -1.48
N ILE A 111 -9.30 14.39 -0.65
CA ILE A 111 -9.47 14.78 0.75
C ILE A 111 -9.18 13.57 1.63
N ASP A 112 -8.30 13.78 2.60
CA ASP A 112 -8.01 12.83 3.66
C ASP A 112 -8.98 13.11 4.80
N THR A 113 -9.91 12.17 5.00
CA THR A 113 -10.94 12.24 6.06
C THR A 113 -10.52 11.51 7.34
N PHE A 114 -9.30 10.96 7.38
CA PHE A 114 -8.83 10.18 8.51
C PHE A 114 -8.59 11.12 9.70
N PRO A 115 -9.12 10.82 10.89
CA PRO A 115 -8.88 11.63 12.07
C PRO A 115 -7.39 11.57 12.45
N ALA A 116 -6.80 12.70 12.83
CA ALA A 116 -5.46 12.73 13.40
C ALA A 116 -5.37 11.72 14.55
N SER A 117 -4.55 10.68 14.41
CA SER A 117 -4.28 9.78 15.53
C SER A 117 -3.40 10.53 16.53
N SER A 118 -4.03 11.00 17.61
CA SER A 118 -3.44 11.61 18.81
C SER A 118 -3.04 13.10 18.75
N GLU A 119 -3.14 13.72 19.92
CA GLU A 119 -3.22 15.15 20.26
C GLU A 119 -1.98 16.01 19.92
N GLU A 120 -1.02 15.50 19.15
CA GLU A 120 0.30 16.13 18.97
C GLU A 120 0.56 16.73 17.58
N SER A 121 -0.37 16.58 16.62
CA SER A 121 -0.22 17.22 15.31
C SER A 121 -1.29 18.30 15.09
N GLU A 122 -0.90 19.56 15.31
CA GLU A 122 -1.65 20.77 14.92
C GLU A 122 -1.76 20.93 13.38
N SER A 123 -1.48 19.90 12.60
CA SER A 123 -1.70 19.89 11.16
C SER A 123 -3.20 19.91 10.88
N SER A 124 -3.65 20.94 10.17
CA SER A 124 -5.03 21.20 9.79
C SER A 124 -5.66 19.99 9.08
N PHE A 125 -6.35 19.15 9.83
CA PHE A 125 -7.27 18.17 9.27
C PHE A 125 -8.58 18.86 8.86
N PRO A 126 -9.21 18.43 7.76
CA PRO A 126 -8.75 17.38 6.83
C PRO A 126 -7.64 17.86 5.89
N ARG A 127 -6.72 16.97 5.51
CA ARG A 127 -5.68 17.28 4.50
C ARG A 127 -6.31 17.28 3.11
N ARG A 128 -5.84 18.16 2.24
CA ARG A 128 -6.41 18.33 0.89
C ARG A 128 -5.30 18.38 -0.14
N LEU A 129 -5.51 17.73 -1.27
CA LEU A 129 -4.62 17.75 -2.42
C LEU A 129 -5.41 18.21 -3.65
N PHE A 130 -5.02 19.34 -4.23
CA PHE A 130 -5.49 19.71 -5.56
C PHE A 130 -4.79 18.82 -6.58
N LEU A 131 -5.56 18.19 -7.46
CA LEU A 131 -5.02 17.34 -8.52
C LEU A 131 -4.88 18.15 -9.81
N GLU A 132 -6.02 18.43 -10.44
CA GLU A 132 -6.06 19.16 -11.71
C GLU A 132 -7.48 19.64 -12.03
N GLN A 133 -7.61 20.35 -13.15
CA GLN A 133 -8.91 20.64 -13.74
C GLN A 133 -9.19 19.73 -14.93
N VAL A 134 -10.25 18.93 -14.85
CA VAL A 134 -10.59 17.92 -15.86
C VAL A 134 -11.82 18.34 -16.66
N PRO A 135 -11.86 18.22 -18.00
CA PRO A 135 -13.07 18.51 -18.77
C PRO A 135 -14.24 17.58 -18.38
N VAL A 136 -15.40 18.16 -18.09
CA VAL A 136 -16.56 17.41 -17.56
C VAL A 136 -17.24 16.54 -18.62
N GLU A 137 -17.22 17.00 -19.87
CA GLU A 137 -17.89 16.32 -20.99
C GLU A 137 -16.99 15.30 -21.70
N ASP A 138 -15.67 15.37 -21.48
CA ASP A 138 -14.72 14.43 -22.08
C ASP A 138 -14.57 13.18 -21.20
N LYS A 139 -15.38 12.18 -21.54
CA LYS A 139 -15.36 10.89 -20.87
C LYS A 139 -14.00 10.19 -20.92
N ALA A 140 -13.27 10.29 -22.03
CA ALA A 140 -12.00 9.59 -22.17
C ALA A 140 -10.97 10.19 -21.21
N THR A 141 -10.91 11.52 -21.14
CA THR A 141 -10.02 12.23 -20.22
C THR A 141 -10.40 12.00 -18.76
N LEU A 142 -11.68 12.05 -18.40
CA LEU A 142 -12.13 11.73 -17.03
C LEU A 142 -11.84 10.29 -16.62
N SER A 143 -12.08 9.32 -17.50
CA SER A 143 -11.78 7.91 -17.20
C SER A 143 -10.27 7.67 -17.04
N ALA A 144 -9.43 8.30 -17.86
CA ALA A 144 -7.98 8.22 -17.72
C ALA A 144 -7.51 8.83 -16.39
N PHE A 145 -8.00 10.03 -16.05
CA PHE A 145 -7.73 10.68 -14.77
C PHE A 145 -8.09 9.78 -13.58
N LEU A 146 -9.28 9.16 -13.58
CA LEU A 146 -9.69 8.27 -12.49
C LEU A 146 -8.83 7.01 -12.39
N TRP A 147 -8.34 6.49 -13.53
CA TRP A 147 -7.43 5.35 -13.54
C TRP A 147 -6.10 5.67 -12.86
N GLU A 148 -5.54 6.86 -13.13
CA GLU A 148 -4.28 7.35 -12.53
C GLU A 148 -4.38 7.52 -11.01
N LEU A 149 -5.59 7.72 -10.45
CA LEU A 149 -5.79 7.73 -9.00
C LEU A 149 -5.47 6.38 -8.38
N SER A 150 -5.82 5.29 -9.06
CA SER A 150 -5.69 3.93 -8.55
C SER A 150 -4.41 3.21 -8.97
N ASP A 151 -3.83 3.58 -10.10
CA ASP A 151 -2.82 2.77 -10.78
C ASP A 151 -1.59 3.59 -11.18
N SER A 152 -0.41 3.01 -11.01
CA SER A 152 0.85 3.55 -11.51
C SER A 152 1.95 2.48 -11.58
N GLU A 153 2.94 2.69 -12.45
CA GLU A 153 4.06 1.75 -12.63
C GLU A 153 4.85 1.56 -11.33
N LEU A 154 5.05 2.63 -10.55
CA LEU A 154 5.74 2.51 -9.26
C LEU A 154 4.93 1.64 -8.30
N ARG A 155 3.62 1.87 -8.16
CA ARG A 155 2.76 1.11 -7.24
C ARG A 155 2.72 -0.36 -7.60
N GLU A 156 2.63 -0.70 -8.89
CA GLU A 156 2.72 -2.09 -9.35
C GLU A 156 4.07 -2.72 -8.96
N LYS A 157 5.18 -2.00 -9.19
CA LYS A 157 6.52 -2.46 -8.82
C LYS A 157 6.68 -2.65 -7.31
N LEU A 158 6.15 -1.74 -6.49
CA LEU A 158 6.18 -1.86 -5.03
C LEU A 158 5.38 -3.07 -4.54
N ILE A 159 4.17 -3.27 -5.07
CA ILE A 159 3.33 -4.43 -4.72
C ILE A 159 4.04 -5.73 -5.13
N ALA A 160 4.54 -5.82 -6.36
CA ALA A 160 5.27 -7.00 -6.83
C ALA A 160 6.51 -7.29 -5.95
N GLY A 161 7.27 -6.25 -5.59
CA GLY A 161 8.43 -6.36 -4.71
C GLY A 161 8.05 -6.87 -3.31
N THR A 162 7.03 -6.28 -2.68
CA THR A 162 6.58 -6.68 -1.32
C THR A 162 5.99 -8.09 -1.27
N LEU A 163 5.46 -8.59 -2.39
CA LEU A 163 4.99 -9.97 -2.49
C LEU A 163 6.13 -10.99 -2.55
N LYS A 164 7.26 -10.63 -3.16
CA LYS A 164 8.39 -11.53 -3.44
C LYS A 164 9.51 -11.46 -2.41
N ALA A 165 9.89 -10.24 -2.01
CA ALA A 165 10.99 -9.98 -1.09
C ALA A 165 10.51 -9.95 0.37
N HIS A 166 11.47 -9.99 1.28
CA HIS A 166 11.25 -9.76 2.71
C HIS A 166 10.48 -8.46 2.95
N SER A 167 10.96 -7.39 2.33
CA SER A 167 10.37 -6.07 2.34
C SER A 167 10.82 -5.30 1.09
N VAL A 168 10.27 -4.12 0.89
CA VAL A 168 10.76 -3.14 -0.08
C VAL A 168 11.22 -1.91 0.68
N LEU A 169 12.38 -1.37 0.32
CA LEU A 169 12.87 -0.08 0.78
C LEU A 169 12.74 0.90 -0.38
N LEU A 170 11.72 1.74 -0.34
CA LEU A 170 11.56 2.81 -1.32
C LEU A 170 12.36 4.02 -0.88
N ILE A 171 13.28 4.46 -1.73
CA ILE A 171 13.99 5.73 -1.61
C ILE A 171 13.21 6.75 -2.44
N ILE A 172 12.74 7.81 -1.78
CA ILE A 172 12.12 8.95 -2.46
C ILE A 172 13.18 10.05 -2.47
N GLU A 173 13.74 10.33 -3.64
CA GLU A 173 14.82 11.29 -3.75
C GLU A 173 14.35 12.72 -3.52
N GLY A 174 15.20 13.52 -2.87
CA GLY A 174 15.09 14.98 -2.84
C GLY A 174 16.10 15.63 -3.81
N THR A 175 16.06 16.95 -3.92
CA THR A 175 17.04 17.71 -4.72
C THR A 175 18.47 17.60 -4.20
N ASN A 176 18.64 17.27 -2.90
CA ASN A 176 19.95 17.11 -2.27
C ASN A 176 20.59 15.75 -2.58
N THR A 177 21.62 15.78 -3.42
CA THR A 177 22.36 14.57 -3.84
C THR A 177 23.08 13.86 -2.69
N GLU A 178 23.57 14.58 -1.68
CA GLU A 178 24.25 13.96 -0.52
C GLU A 178 23.26 13.17 0.33
N HIS A 179 22.03 13.68 0.50
CA HIS A 179 20.96 12.98 1.22
C HIS A 179 20.49 11.73 0.46
N ASN A 180 20.38 11.82 -0.88
CA ASN A 180 20.06 10.68 -1.73
C ASN A 180 21.11 9.57 -1.62
N GLU A 181 22.41 9.92 -1.68
CA GLU A 181 23.49 8.94 -1.55
C GLU A 181 23.54 8.32 -0.14
N LEU A 182 23.27 9.12 0.90
CA LEU A 182 23.12 8.61 2.25
C LEU A 182 21.96 7.61 2.36
N ALA A 183 20.80 7.93 1.77
CA ALA A 183 19.64 7.05 1.76
C ALA A 183 19.93 5.72 1.03
N ARG A 184 20.60 5.76 -0.14
CA ARG A 184 21.04 4.55 -0.86
C ARG A 184 21.98 3.70 -0.03
N LYS A 185 22.95 4.33 0.64
CA LYS A 185 23.90 3.64 1.50
C LYS A 185 23.20 2.96 2.67
N LEU A 186 22.31 3.67 3.36
CA LEU A 186 21.52 3.13 4.48
C LEU A 186 20.65 1.95 4.02
N ALA A 187 19.93 2.10 2.90
CA ALA A 187 19.07 1.05 2.35
C ALA A 187 19.87 -0.20 1.94
N SER A 188 21.01 -0.02 1.27
CA SER A 188 21.88 -1.13 0.88
C SER A 188 22.44 -1.85 2.11
N GLN A 189 22.93 -1.11 3.11
CA GLN A 189 23.48 -1.70 4.33
C GLN A 189 22.43 -2.46 5.14
N ALA A 190 21.22 -1.91 5.26
CA ALA A 190 20.11 -2.57 5.93
C ALA A 190 19.65 -3.84 5.17
N SER A 191 19.58 -3.78 3.84
CA SER A 191 19.27 -4.95 3.01
C SER A 191 20.32 -6.06 3.19
N ASP A 192 21.61 -5.72 3.23
CA ASP A 192 22.69 -6.68 3.47
C ASP A 192 22.64 -7.30 4.88
N GLN A 193 22.25 -6.53 5.90
CA GLN A 193 22.04 -7.06 7.26
C GLN A 193 20.91 -8.08 7.28
N VAL A 194 19.73 -7.73 6.76
CA VAL A 194 18.59 -8.65 6.69
C VAL A 194 18.94 -9.89 5.87
N LYS A 195 19.68 -9.73 4.76
CA LYS A 195 20.16 -10.86 3.94
C LYS A 195 20.94 -11.90 4.75
N SER A 196 21.77 -11.45 5.69
CA SER A 196 22.55 -12.33 6.55
C SER A 196 21.70 -13.08 7.58
N GLU A 197 20.54 -12.51 7.94
CA GLU A 197 19.60 -13.04 8.92
C GLU A 197 18.50 -13.92 8.29
N LEU A 198 18.29 -13.84 6.96
CA LEU A 198 17.27 -14.63 6.24
C LEU A 198 17.26 -16.14 6.59
N PRO A 199 18.41 -16.84 6.71
CA PRO A 199 18.41 -18.26 7.05
C PRO A 199 17.82 -18.58 8.43
N ASP A 200 17.89 -17.61 9.34
CA ASP A 200 17.46 -17.75 10.73
C ASP A 200 16.03 -17.26 10.96
N LEU A 201 15.38 -16.69 9.93
CA LEU A 201 14.00 -16.22 10.04
C LEU A 201 13.03 -17.40 10.25
N PRO A 202 12.02 -17.24 11.12
CA PRO A 202 11.05 -18.30 11.41
C PRO A 202 10.18 -18.64 10.19
N LYS A 203 9.95 -17.66 9.30
CA LYS A 203 9.26 -17.83 8.02
C LYS A 203 10.28 -17.78 6.87
N PRO A 204 10.29 -18.77 5.97
CA PRO A 204 11.24 -18.80 4.87
C PRO A 204 10.92 -17.70 3.87
N VAL A 205 11.85 -16.76 3.71
CA VAL A 205 11.81 -15.73 2.66
C VAL A 205 13.04 -15.90 1.79
N GLU A 206 12.85 -15.90 0.47
CA GLU A 206 13.93 -16.19 -0.48
C GLU A 206 14.81 -14.97 -0.79
N PHE A 207 14.25 -13.76 -0.74
CA PHE A 207 14.94 -12.55 -1.18
C PHE A 207 15.02 -11.50 -0.05
N PRO A 208 16.17 -10.83 0.12
CA PRO A 208 16.33 -9.74 1.08
C PRO A 208 15.51 -8.51 0.65
N PRO A 209 15.48 -7.44 1.46
CA PRO A 209 14.77 -6.22 1.10
C PRO A 209 15.18 -5.70 -0.28
N GLU A 210 14.19 -5.48 -1.15
CA GLU A 210 14.42 -4.89 -2.48
C GLU A 210 14.48 -3.37 -2.36
N VAL A 211 15.54 -2.75 -2.88
CA VAL A 211 15.68 -1.28 -2.87
C VAL A 211 15.13 -0.73 -4.19
N ILE A 212 14.10 0.10 -4.08
CA ILE A 212 13.47 0.80 -5.21
C ILE A 212 13.69 2.30 -5.03
N THR A 213 13.82 3.03 -6.13
CA THR A 213 14.01 4.49 -6.09
C THR A 213 12.94 5.17 -6.92
N LEU A 214 12.32 6.19 -6.32
CA LEU A 214 11.52 7.21 -6.99
C LEU A 214 12.40 8.45 -7.17
N SER A 215 12.71 8.79 -8.41
CA SER A 215 13.58 9.92 -8.71
C SER A 215 12.87 11.26 -8.48
N VAL A 216 13.63 12.33 -8.29
CA VAL A 216 13.09 13.69 -8.11
C VAL A 216 12.16 14.09 -9.27
N ASN A 217 12.50 13.67 -10.50
CA ASN A 217 11.73 14.02 -11.71
C ASN A 217 10.39 13.30 -11.79
N ASP A 218 10.30 12.11 -11.18
CA ASP A 218 9.12 11.26 -11.23
C ASP A 218 8.20 11.50 -10.02
N ARG A 219 8.59 12.35 -9.05
CA ARG A 219 7.75 12.63 -7.87
C ARG A 219 6.37 13.17 -8.23
N GLU A 220 6.28 13.94 -9.31
CA GLU A 220 5.04 14.57 -9.76
C GLU A 220 3.99 13.54 -10.18
N THR A 221 4.42 12.44 -10.82
CA THR A 221 3.53 11.36 -11.26
C THR A 221 3.03 10.55 -10.07
N GLU A 222 3.75 10.59 -8.95
CA GLU A 222 3.41 9.86 -7.72
C GLU A 222 2.90 10.77 -6.59
N ARG A 223 2.46 12.00 -6.91
CA ARG A 223 2.01 12.97 -5.91
C ARG A 223 0.95 12.40 -4.95
N ILE A 224 0.04 11.58 -5.49
CA ILE A 224 -1.07 10.99 -4.74
C ILE A 224 -0.53 9.99 -3.72
N LEU A 225 0.43 9.16 -4.15
CA LEU A 225 1.10 8.19 -3.29
C LEU A 225 1.85 8.92 -2.16
N LEU A 226 2.66 9.93 -2.50
CA LEU A 226 3.41 10.73 -1.52
C LEU A 226 2.48 11.38 -0.50
N TRP A 227 1.45 12.08 -0.97
CA TRP A 227 0.47 12.74 -0.11
C TRP A 227 -0.28 11.76 0.79
N SER A 228 -0.66 10.59 0.26
CA SER A 228 -1.33 9.52 1.02
C SER A 228 -0.47 8.98 2.17
N TRP A 229 0.85 9.10 2.06
CA TRP A 229 1.81 8.69 3.08
C TRP A 229 2.23 9.83 4.01
N ASN A 230 1.56 10.97 3.95
CA ASN A 230 1.91 12.16 4.72
C ASN A 230 3.28 12.76 4.36
N ILE A 231 3.66 12.61 3.09
CA ILE A 231 4.78 13.34 2.48
C ILE A 231 4.19 14.47 1.66
N ASP A 232 4.66 15.70 1.87
CA ASP A 232 4.28 16.83 1.03
C ASP A 232 4.88 16.64 -0.38
N PRO A 233 4.05 16.49 -1.44
CA PRO A 233 4.57 16.34 -2.80
C PRO A 233 5.32 17.58 -3.30
N GLU A 234 5.07 18.76 -2.72
CA GLU A 234 5.74 20.01 -3.07
C GLU A 234 7.11 20.15 -2.39
N ASP A 235 7.36 19.44 -1.28
CA ASP A 235 8.68 19.36 -0.66
C ASP A 235 9.59 18.42 -1.46
N LYS A 236 10.17 18.97 -2.52
CA LYS A 236 11.14 18.27 -3.38
C LYS A 236 12.54 18.26 -2.79
N ASP A 237 12.80 18.98 -1.70
CA ASP A 237 14.13 19.05 -1.10
C ASP A 237 14.40 17.86 -0.16
N GLN A 238 13.35 17.38 0.51
CA GLN A 238 13.46 16.29 1.47
C GLN A 238 13.54 14.90 0.78
N THR A 239 14.53 14.13 1.22
CA THR A 239 14.71 12.71 0.86
C THR A 239 14.05 11.82 1.92
N TYR A 240 13.39 10.75 1.50
CA TYR A 240 12.75 9.80 2.42
C TYR A 240 13.15 8.35 2.13
N LEU A 241 13.14 7.54 3.18
CA LEU A 241 13.14 6.08 3.13
C LEU A 241 11.79 5.58 3.63
N VAL A 242 11.11 4.78 2.81
CA VAL A 242 9.80 4.20 3.14
C VAL A 242 9.91 2.69 3.12
N PRO A 243 9.98 2.02 4.28
CA PRO A 243 9.97 0.57 4.37
C PRO A 243 8.55 0.04 4.18
N LEU A 244 8.39 -0.89 3.23
CA LEU A 244 7.12 -1.50 2.84
C LEU A 244 7.21 -3.02 3.00
N PHE A 245 6.10 -3.67 3.34
CA PHE A 245 6.04 -5.13 3.49
C PHE A 245 4.65 -5.69 3.19
N GLY A 246 4.56 -7.02 3.11
CA GLY A 246 3.25 -7.66 3.04
C GLY A 246 2.54 -7.39 1.72
N ARG A 247 1.35 -6.78 1.81
CA ARG A 247 0.52 -6.35 0.68
C ARG A 247 0.66 -4.84 0.44
N GLY A 248 1.89 -4.31 0.46
CA GLY A 248 2.16 -2.87 0.29
C GLY A 248 1.90 -2.01 1.54
N ARG A 249 1.94 -2.58 2.76
CA ARG A 249 1.81 -1.82 4.00
C ARG A 249 3.10 -1.08 4.31
N ILE A 250 3.03 0.15 4.81
CA ILE A 250 4.19 0.89 5.33
C ILE A 250 4.51 0.41 6.75
N LEU A 251 5.79 0.29 7.08
CA LEU A 251 6.27 0.04 8.46
C LEU A 251 6.61 1.37 9.11
N GLY A 252 5.69 1.88 9.92
CA GLY A 252 5.83 3.18 10.57
C GLY A 252 5.59 4.35 9.61
N GLU A 253 6.19 5.49 9.90
CA GLU A 253 6.11 6.70 9.08
C GLU A 253 7.25 6.78 8.06
N PRO A 254 7.11 7.54 6.96
CA PRO A 254 8.22 7.86 6.08
C PRO A 254 9.42 8.47 6.82
N LEU A 255 10.60 7.88 6.63
CA LEU A 255 11.79 8.22 7.40
C LEU A 255 12.60 9.29 6.66
N ALA A 256 12.62 10.51 7.19
CA ALA A 256 13.39 11.61 6.61
C ALA A 256 14.91 11.36 6.67
N VAL A 257 15.62 11.69 5.58
CA VAL A 257 17.08 11.59 5.46
C VAL A 257 17.68 12.98 5.19
N PRO A 258 18.64 13.44 6.02
CA PRO A 258 19.13 12.84 7.26
C PRO A 258 18.09 12.94 8.37
N GLY A 259 18.14 12.03 9.33
CA GLY A 259 17.15 11.94 10.41
C GLY A 259 16.98 10.50 10.92
N ILE A 260 17.37 9.54 10.11
CA ILE A 260 17.38 8.11 10.41
C ILE A 260 18.79 7.52 10.37
N SER A 261 19.08 6.62 11.30
CA SER A 261 20.30 5.82 11.36
C SER A 261 20.11 4.40 10.82
N LEU A 262 21.21 3.71 10.52
CA LEU A 262 21.16 2.30 10.12
C LEU A 262 20.52 1.43 11.22
N THR A 263 20.83 1.70 12.49
CA THR A 263 20.28 0.94 13.61
C THR A 263 18.76 1.06 13.69
N GLU A 264 18.22 2.27 13.57
CA GLU A 264 16.77 2.49 13.60
C GLU A 264 16.09 1.83 12.40
N LEU A 265 16.63 1.97 11.19
CA LEU A 265 16.10 1.31 9.99
C LEU A 265 16.10 -0.22 10.15
N SER A 266 17.18 -0.81 10.65
CA SER A 266 17.27 -2.25 10.88
C SER A 266 16.32 -2.71 11.99
N THR A 267 16.11 -1.91 13.03
CA THR A 267 15.07 -2.19 14.04
C THR A 267 13.69 -2.22 13.42
N ILE A 268 13.34 -1.24 12.57
CA ILE A 268 12.05 -1.22 11.85
C ILE A 268 11.89 -2.48 11.00
N LEU A 269 12.94 -2.85 10.26
CA LEU A 269 12.91 -4.04 9.41
C LEU A 269 12.85 -5.35 10.19
N SER A 270 13.37 -5.40 11.41
CA SER A 270 13.33 -6.60 12.25
C SER A 270 11.90 -7.02 12.61
N TYR A 271 10.96 -6.09 12.67
CA TYR A 271 9.54 -6.41 12.90
C TYR A 271 8.91 -7.19 11.75
N VAL A 272 9.48 -7.13 10.56
CA VAL A 272 8.98 -7.88 9.40
C VAL A 272 9.24 -9.36 9.62
N GLY A 273 8.15 -10.13 9.70
CA GLY A 273 8.21 -11.58 9.89
C GLY A 273 8.33 -12.04 11.35
N GLN A 274 8.46 -11.13 12.31
CA GLN A 274 8.34 -11.43 13.75
C GLN A 274 6.87 -11.59 14.19
N ASP A 275 5.93 -10.92 13.53
CA ASP A 275 4.51 -11.09 13.81
C ASP A 275 3.95 -12.37 13.16
N CYS A 276 3.76 -13.37 14.03
CA CYS A 276 2.80 -14.45 13.83
C CYS A 276 1.39 -13.91 14.16
N GLU A 277 0.67 -13.33 13.20
CA GLU A 277 -0.79 -13.27 13.28
C GLU A 277 -1.42 -14.65 13.00
N CYS A 278 -0.94 -15.69 13.68
CA CYS A 278 -1.53 -17.02 13.64
C CYS A 278 -2.39 -17.32 14.89
N GLU A 279 -2.62 -16.33 15.76
CA GLU A 279 -3.52 -16.42 16.93
C GLU A 279 -4.74 -15.49 16.86
N LEU A 280 -5.17 -15.07 15.65
CA LEU A 280 -6.45 -14.39 15.45
C LEU A 280 -7.37 -15.18 14.52
#